data_AF-A0A8T3SWM1-F1
#
_entry.id   AF-A0A8T3SWM1-F1
#
_cell.length_a   1.000
_cell.length_b   1.000
_cell.length_c   1.000
_cell.angle_alpha   90.00
_cell.angle_beta   90.00
_cell.angle_gamma   90.00
#
_symmetry.space_group_name_H-M   'P 1'
#
loop_
_entity.id
_entity.type
_entity.pdbx_description
1 polymer ?
#
loop_
_entity_poly.entity_id
_entity_poly.type
_entity_poly.pdbx_seq_one_letter_code
_entity_poly.pdbx_strand_id
1 'polypeptide(L)'
;MISDTAIPLRFQTAEVGVDWLQCNIECQEGCPVNTNCRGYLMLAAEGRFEEGYILARDPNPVAAICGYVCSAPCEKACRRADID
;
A
#
# COMPACT_ATOMS: atom_id res chain seq x y z
N MET A 1 -11.99 -27.82 0.84
CA MET A 1 -11.41 -29.19 0.71
C MET A 1 -10.44 -29.20 -0.45
N ILE A 2 -9.23 -28.65 -0.27
CA ILE A 2 -8.12 -28.86 -1.19
C ILE A 2 -6.97 -29.41 -0.35
N SER A 3 -6.47 -30.53 -0.85
CA SER A 3 -5.68 -31.57 -0.19
C SER A 3 -4.30 -31.09 0.26
N ASP A 4 -3.96 -31.43 1.50
CA ASP A 4 -2.61 -31.46 2.05
C ASP A 4 -1.65 -32.25 1.15
N THR A 5 -0.86 -31.57 0.33
CA THR A 5 0.37 -32.14 -0.23
C THR A 5 1.53 -31.40 0.40
N ALA A 6 2.14 -32.02 1.40
CA ALA A 6 3.22 -31.47 2.21
C ALA A 6 4.49 -31.24 1.37
N ILE A 7 4.72 -29.98 0.99
CA ILE A 7 5.99 -29.49 0.45
C ILE A 7 6.96 -29.24 1.62
N PRO A 8 8.20 -29.74 1.58
CA PRO A 8 9.16 -29.54 2.67
C PRO A 8 9.47 -28.05 2.85
N LEU A 9 9.34 -27.59 4.11
CA LEU A 9 9.39 -26.21 4.61
C LEU A 9 10.76 -25.50 4.48
N ARG A 10 11.50 -25.69 3.39
CA ARG A 10 12.77 -24.95 3.21
C ARG A 10 12.56 -23.59 2.55
N PHE A 11 11.52 -23.45 1.73
CA PHE A 11 11.07 -22.17 1.18
C PHE A 11 9.54 -22.23 1.03
N GLN A 12 8.81 -21.66 1.98
CA GLN A 12 7.38 -21.44 1.77
C GLN A 12 7.22 -20.32 0.75
N THR A 13 6.71 -20.64 -0.43
CA THR A 13 6.32 -19.64 -1.41
C THR A 13 4.83 -19.35 -1.24
N ALA A 14 4.48 -18.09 -0.94
CA ALA A 14 3.09 -17.66 -1.04
C ALA A 14 2.66 -17.64 -2.51
N GLU A 15 1.43 -18.06 -2.78
CA GLU A 15 0.83 -17.85 -4.10
C GLU A 15 0.60 -16.35 -4.30
N VAL A 16 1.17 -15.78 -5.37
CA VAL A 16 1.05 -14.35 -5.69
C VAL A 16 -0.27 -14.12 -6.42
N GLY A 17 -1.36 -14.07 -5.64
CA GLY A 17 -2.71 -13.73 -6.09
C GLY A 17 -3.02 -12.23 -6.03
N VAL A 18 -4.20 -11.84 -6.50
CA VAL A 18 -4.69 -10.44 -6.44
C VAL A 18 -4.91 -10.01 -4.99
N ASP A 19 -5.41 -10.94 -4.18
CA ASP A 19 -5.59 -10.83 -2.74
C ASP A 19 -4.25 -10.63 -2.01
N TRP A 20 -3.22 -11.40 -2.40
CA TRP A 20 -1.86 -11.23 -1.88
C TRP A 20 -1.29 -9.85 -2.23
N LEU A 21 -1.49 -9.39 -3.47
CA LEU A 21 -1.00 -8.07 -3.91
C LEU A 21 -1.60 -6.94 -3.09
N GLN A 22 -2.89 -7.04 -2.75
CA GLN A 22 -3.59 -6.04 -1.98
C GLN A 22 -3.08 -6.00 -0.53
N CYS A 23 -3.01 -7.15 0.15
CA CYS A 23 -2.56 -7.19 1.55
C CYS A 23 -1.05 -6.92 1.72
N ASN A 24 -0.23 -7.13 0.67
CA ASN A 24 1.22 -6.93 0.70
C ASN A 24 1.65 -5.47 0.44
N ILE A 25 0.73 -4.54 0.19
CA ILE A 25 1.01 -3.09 0.13
C ILE A 25 0.57 -2.45 1.45
N GLU A 26 1.37 -2.68 2.50
CA GLU A 26 1.00 -2.35 3.89
C GLU A 26 0.64 -0.87 4.11
N CYS A 27 1.29 0.08 3.41
CA CYS A 27 0.91 1.49 3.54
C CYS A 27 -0.49 1.79 2.98
N GLN A 28 -0.93 1.06 1.96
CA GLN A 28 -2.26 1.23 1.36
C GLN A 28 -3.32 0.56 2.22
N GLU A 29 -3.04 -0.66 2.70
CA GLU A 29 -3.91 -1.39 3.64
C GLU A 29 -4.05 -0.68 4.99
N GLY A 30 -2.97 -0.03 5.47
CA GLY A 30 -3.00 0.78 6.68
C GLY A 30 -3.82 2.06 6.54
N CYS A 31 -4.16 2.47 5.31
CA CYS A 31 -4.98 3.64 5.06
C CYS A 31 -6.48 3.29 5.17
N PRO A 32 -7.27 3.92 6.05
CA PRO A 32 -8.70 3.61 6.20
C PRO A 32 -9.55 3.80 4.92
N VAL A 33 -9.05 4.62 3.99
CA VAL A 33 -9.69 4.89 2.70
C VAL A 33 -8.90 4.30 1.53
N ASN A 34 -7.92 3.42 1.78
CA ASN A 34 -7.13 2.74 0.76
C ASN A 34 -6.45 3.70 -0.25
N THR A 35 -6.01 4.89 0.18
CA THR A 35 -5.22 5.79 -0.66
C THR A 35 -3.94 5.10 -1.14
N ASN A 36 -3.67 5.16 -2.44
CA ASN A 36 -2.46 4.61 -3.04
C ASN A 36 -1.23 5.50 -2.76
N CYS A 37 -0.73 5.42 -1.51
CA CYS A 37 0.50 6.04 -0.99
C CYS A 37 1.67 5.94 -1.95
N ARG A 38 2.01 4.71 -2.34
CA ARG A 38 3.13 4.40 -3.22
C ARG A 38 2.98 5.11 -4.55
N GLY A 39 1.82 4.99 -5.19
CA GLY A 39 1.58 5.52 -6.52
C GLY A 39 1.71 7.05 -6.58
N TYR A 40 1.07 7.78 -5.67
CA TYR A 40 1.16 9.24 -5.72
C TYR A 40 2.57 9.75 -5.38
N LEU A 41 3.31 9.06 -4.50
CA LEU A 41 4.70 9.41 -4.19
C LEU A 41 5.64 9.17 -5.37
N MET A 42 5.45 8.08 -6.12
CA MET A 42 6.22 7.82 -7.35
C MET A 42 5.96 8.88 -8.41
N LEU A 43 4.69 9.25 -8.63
CA LEU A 43 4.33 10.33 -9.54
C LEU A 43 4.95 11.67 -9.11
N ALA A 44 4.94 11.98 -7.80
CA ALA A 44 5.60 13.16 -7.27
C ALA A 44 7.12 13.13 -7.47
N ALA A 45 7.78 11.97 -7.30
CA ALA A 45 9.21 11.79 -7.55
C ALA A 45 9.58 11.99 -9.04
N GLU A 46 8.66 11.69 -9.95
CA GLU A 46 8.77 11.98 -11.39
C GLU A 46 8.42 13.44 -11.75
N GLY A 47 8.03 14.28 -10.78
CA GLY A 47 7.59 15.66 -11.02
C GLY A 47 6.14 15.79 -11.54
N ARG A 48 5.39 14.69 -11.58
CA ARG A 48 4.00 14.62 -12.08
C ARG A 48 2.99 14.86 -10.96
N PHE A 49 3.06 16.05 -10.36
CA PHE A 49 2.29 16.39 -9.15
C PHE A 49 0.77 16.35 -9.34
N GLU A 50 0.26 16.80 -10.49
CA GLU A 50 -1.17 16.80 -10.77
C GLU A 50 -1.74 15.37 -10.81
N GLU A 51 -1.06 14.47 -11.52
CA GLU A 51 -1.43 13.06 -11.60
C GLU A 51 -1.32 12.39 -10.23
N GLY A 52 -0.27 12.71 -9.46
CA GLY A 52 -0.13 12.26 -8.08
C GLY A 52 -1.30 12.71 -7.21
N TYR A 53 -1.71 13.97 -7.31
CA TYR A 53 -2.85 14.51 -6.58
C TYR A 53 -4.17 13.83 -6.99
N ILE A 54 -4.41 13.64 -8.29
CA ILE A 54 -5.60 12.94 -8.80
C ILE A 54 -5.64 11.51 -8.24
N LEU A 55 -4.52 10.79 -8.28
CA LEU A 55 -4.43 9.43 -7.77
C LEU A 55 -4.66 9.37 -6.26
N ALA A 56 -4.11 10.30 -5.48
CA ALA A 56 -4.33 10.37 -4.04
C ALA A 56 -5.79 10.69 -3.71
N ARG A 57 -6.43 11.55 -4.53
CA ARG A 57 -7.81 12.01 -4.35
C ARG A 57 -8.85 10.97 -4.77
N ASP A 58 -8.52 10.05 -5.66
CA ASP A 58 -9.45 9.07 -6.24
C ASP A 58 -10.29 8.33 -5.16
N PRO A 59 -9.69 7.72 -4.12
CA PRO A 59 -10.45 7.16 -3.01
C PRO A 59 -10.63 8.14 -1.83
N ASN A 60 -9.89 9.26 -1.82
CA ASN A 60 -9.88 10.23 -0.71
C ASN A 60 -10.27 11.65 -1.19
N PRO A 61 -11.55 12.02 -1.16
CA PRO A 61 -12.03 13.31 -1.69
C PRO A 61 -11.46 14.53 -0.95
N VAL A 62 -10.86 14.32 0.23
CA VAL A 62 -10.24 15.35 1.08
C VAL A 62 -8.74 15.10 1.28
N ALA A 63 -8.07 14.49 0.29
CA ALA A 63 -6.64 14.15 0.33
C ALA A 63 -5.73 15.29 0.82
N ALA A 64 -6.01 16.52 0.36
CA ALA A 64 -5.25 17.70 0.80
C ALA A 64 -5.36 17.94 2.32
N ILE A 65 -6.56 17.85 2.90
CA ILE A 65 -6.77 18.04 4.35
C ILE A 65 -6.19 16.84 5.12
N CYS A 66 -6.48 15.62 4.67
CA CYS A 66 -5.93 14.41 5.29
C CYS A 66 -4.40 14.42 5.34
N GLY A 67 -3.72 14.95 4.33
CA GLY A 67 -2.25 15.09 4.35
C GLY A 67 -1.71 15.94 5.52
N TYR A 68 -2.52 16.83 6.10
CA TYR A 68 -2.12 17.66 7.24
C TYR A 68 -2.59 17.13 8.60
N VAL A 69 -3.77 16.51 8.67
CA VAL A 69 -4.43 16.21 9.96
C VAL A 69 -4.57 14.72 10.26
N CYS A 70 -4.29 13.84 9.30
CA CYS A 70 -4.38 12.40 9.51
C CYS A 70 -3.40 11.95 10.58
N SER A 71 -3.77 10.93 11.37
CA SER A 71 -2.87 10.26 12.32
C SER A 71 -1.81 9.37 11.65
N ALA A 72 -1.77 9.38 10.31
CA ALA A 72 -0.84 8.66 9.45
C ALA A 72 -0.68 7.16 9.80
N PRO A 73 -1.77 6.36 9.87
CA PRO A 73 -1.66 4.92 10.10
C PRO A 73 -0.90 4.20 8.97
N CYS A 74 -0.96 4.73 7.74
CA CYS A 74 -0.21 4.25 6.60
C CYS A 74 1.32 4.37 6.78
N GLU A 75 1.81 5.36 7.52
CA GLU A 75 3.25 5.51 7.80
C GLU A 75 3.69 4.49 8.85
N LYS A 76 2.86 4.21 9.85
CA LYS A 76 3.13 3.18 10.87
C LYS A 76 3.21 1.78 10.29
N ALA A 77 2.41 1.49 9.28
CA ALA A 77 2.43 0.23 8.54
C ALA A 77 3.51 0.19 7.44
N CYS A 78 4.25 1.28 7.19
CA CYS A 78 5.15 1.33 6.05
C CYS A 78 6.46 0.58 6.33
N ARG A 79 6.74 -0.47 5.55
CA ARG A 79 8.03 -1.20 5.55
C ARG A 79 9.28 -0.35 5.34
N ARG A 80 9.16 0.91 4.91
CA ARG A 80 10.32 1.79 4.73
C ARG A 80 11.05 2.00 6.05
N ALA A 81 10.31 2.06 7.17
CA ALA A 81 10.87 2.20 8.51
C ALA A 81 11.68 0.97 8.97
N ASP A 82 11.51 -0.19 8.34
CA ASP A 82 12.29 -1.40 8.67
C ASP A 82 13.64 -1.45 7.94
N ILE A 83 13.80 -0.63 6.89
CA ILE A 83 14.97 -0.66 5.98
C ILE A 83 15.88 0.56 6.20
N ASP A 84 15.34 1.68 6.69
CA ASP A 84 16.08 2.91 7.02
C ASP A 84 16.51 2.96 8.49
#